data_AF-A0A7K0ZZG1-F1
#
_entry.id   AF-A0A7K0ZZG1-F1
#
_cell.length_a   1.000
_cell.length_b   1.000
_cell.length_c   1.000
_cell.angle_alpha   90.00
_cell.angle_beta   90.00
_cell.angle_gamma   90.00
#
_symmetry.space_group_name_H-M   'P 1'
#
loop_
_entity.id
_entity.type
_entity.pdbx_description
1 polymer ?
#
loop_
_entity_poly.entity_id
_entity_poly.type
_entity_poly.pdbx_seq_one_letter_code
_entity_poly.pdbx_strand_id
1 'polypeptide(L)' 'MTFPALVEPADELTIDEVRRYSRHLIIPDVGMTGQKRLKNAKVLVIGAGGLGSP' A
#
# COMPACT_ATOMS: atom_id res chain seq x y z
N MET A 1 -12.19 -3.15 -16.96
CA MET A 1 -10.87 -3.67 -17.37
C MET A 1 -10.21 -4.25 -16.14
N THR A 2 -9.74 -5.50 -16.19
CA THR A 2 -9.04 -6.12 -15.06
C THR A 2 -7.54 -6.01 -15.33
N PHE A 3 -6.83 -5.30 -14.46
CA PHE A 3 -5.38 -5.21 -14.53
C PHE A 3 -4.76 -6.24 -13.57
N PRO A 4 -3.68 -6.92 -13.97
CA PRO A 4 -2.92 -7.76 -13.04
C PRO A 4 -2.26 -6.89 -11.96
N ALA A 5 -1.91 -7.51 -10.84
CA ALA A 5 -1.17 -6.82 -9.79
C ALA A 5 0.22 -6.40 -10.29
N LEU A 6 0.65 -5.18 -9.94
CA LEU A 6 1.95 -4.63 -10.34
C LEU A 6 3.11 -5.20 -9.53
N VAL A 7 2.85 -5.65 -8.31
CA VAL A 7 3.84 -6.21 -7.39
C VAL A 7 3.25 -7.37 -6.60
N GLU A 8 4.11 -8.32 -6.26
CA GLU A 8 3.77 -9.37 -5.30
C GLU A 8 3.62 -8.79 -3.88
N PRO A 9 2.77 -9.39 -3.02
CA PRO A 9 2.69 -9.00 -1.63
C PRO A 9 4.04 -9.18 -0.91
N ALA A 10 4.36 -8.27 0.01
CA ALA A 10 5.43 -8.50 0.97
C ALA A 10 5.12 -9.70 1.89
N ASP A 11 6.10 -10.07 2.71
CA ASP A 11 5.93 -10.98 3.85
C ASP A 11 4.94 -10.41 4.89
N GLU A 12 4.92 -10.96 6.09
CA GLU A 12 4.03 -10.49 7.14
C GLU A 12 4.24 -9.01 7.52
N LEU A 13 3.12 -8.39 7.90
CA LEU A 13 3.15 -7.10 8.55
C LEU A 13 3.57 -7.29 10.00
N THR A 14 4.40 -6.40 10.52
CA THR A 14 4.71 -6.39 11.94
C THR A 14 3.47 -6.01 12.75
N ILE A 15 3.48 -6.28 14.05
CA ILE A 15 2.38 -5.90 14.95
C ILE A 15 2.12 -4.38 14.88
N ASP A 16 3.18 -3.58 14.82
CA ASP A 16 3.05 -2.12 14.75
C ASP A 16 2.47 -1.65 13.40
N GLU A 17 2.82 -2.32 12.31
CA GLU A 17 2.21 -2.07 10.99
C GLU A 17 0.73 -2.45 10.99
N VAL A 18 0.35 -3.61 11.54
CA VAL A 18 -1.05 -4.02 11.66
C VAL A 18 -1.85 -3.01 12.49
N ARG A 19 -1.29 -2.54 13.61
CA ARG A 19 -1.92 -1.50 14.43
C ARG A 19 -2.08 -0.19 13.66
N ARG A 20 -1.02 0.28 12.98
CA ARG A 20 -1.00 1.50 12.18
C ARG A 20 -2.01 1.45 11.02
N TYR A 21 -2.13 0.32 10.34
CA TYR A 21 -2.96 0.15 9.15
C TYR A 21 -4.32 -0.49 9.42
N SER A 22 -4.69 -0.74 10.67
CA SER A 22 -5.93 -1.41 11.10
C SER A 22 -7.18 -0.92 10.36
N ARG A 23 -7.35 0.39 10.19
CA ARG A 23 -8.50 0.98 9.47
C ARG A 23 -8.46 0.76 7.95
N HIS A 24 -7.29 0.61 7.35
CA HIS A 24 -7.16 0.30 5.92
C HIS A 24 -7.36 -1.19 5.64
N LEU A 25 -6.97 -2.06 6.59
CA LEU A 25 -7.12 -3.51 6.46
C LEU A 25 -8.57 -3.98 6.36
N ILE A 26 -9.53 -3.18 6.82
CA ILE A 26 -10.96 -3.49 6.71
C ILE A 26 -11.62 -2.95 5.43
N ILE A 27 -10.91 -2.12 4.64
CA ILE A 27 -11.45 -1.57 3.41
C ILE A 27 -11.52 -2.71 2.38
N PRO A 28 -12.69 -2.94 1.75
CA PRO A 28 -12.82 -3.88 0.64
C PRO A 28 -11.76 -3.59 -0.44
N ASP A 29 -11.23 -4.62 -1.08
CA ASP A 29 -10.18 -4.56 -2.10
C ASP A 29 -8.78 -4.10 -1.65
N VAL A 30 -8.64 -3.46 -0.48
CA VAL A 30 -7.34 -3.25 0.16
C VAL A 30 -6.97 -4.50 0.95
N GLY A 31 -7.64 -4.76 2.07
CA GLY A 31 -7.38 -5.93 2.91
C GLY A 31 -5.92 -6.12 3.32
N MET A 32 -5.59 -7.33 3.78
CA MET A 32 -4.21 -7.70 4.12
C MET A 32 -3.31 -7.76 2.87
N THR A 33 -3.81 -8.36 1.79
CA THR A 33 -3.03 -8.56 0.56
C THR A 33 -2.67 -7.24 -0.11
N GLY A 34 -3.61 -6.30 -0.22
CA GLY A 34 -3.35 -4.98 -0.78
C GLY A 34 -2.38 -4.18 0.08
N GLN A 35 -2.52 -4.22 1.41
CA GLN A 35 -1.56 -3.54 2.30
C GLN A 35 -0.15 -4.13 2.18
N LYS A 36 0.00 -5.45 2.08
CA LYS A 36 1.29 -6.11 1.81
C LYS A 36 1.88 -5.73 0.46
N ARG A 37 1.05 -5.54 -0.57
CA ARG A 37 1.51 -5.03 -1.87
C ARG A 37 1.98 -3.57 -1.78
N LEU A 38 1.26 -2.71 -1.06
CA LEU A 38 1.70 -1.34 -0.81
C LEU A 38 3.04 -1.28 -0.07
N LYS A 39 3.27 -2.18 0.90
CA LYS A 39 4.56 -2.31 1.60
C LYS A 39 5.71 -2.72 0.67
N ASN A 40 5.45 -3.59 -0.30
CA ASN A 40 6.46 -4.03 -1.27
C ASN A 40 6.65 -3.06 -2.46
N ALA A 41 5.73 -2.11 -2.64
CA ALA A 41 5.74 -1.19 -3.76
C ALA A 41 6.82 -0.10 -3.61
N LYS A 42 7.32 0.37 -4.75
CA LYS A 42 8.21 1.54 -4.84
C LYS A 42 7.58 2.54 -5.81
N VAL A 43 7.41 3.78 -5.37
CA VAL A 43 6.80 4.85 -6.17
C VAL A 43 7.82 5.96 -6.37
N LEU A 44 8.08 6.33 -7.63
CA LEU A 44 8.87 7.50 -7.98
C LEU A 44 7.94 8.70 -8.12
N VAL A 45 8.21 9.76 -7.36
CA VAL A 45 7.51 11.04 -7.49
C VAL A 45 8.47 12.05 -8.11
N ILE A 46 8.10 12.61 -9.27
CA ILE A 46 8.92 13.61 -9.97
C ILE A 46 8.40 15.00 -9.60
N GLY A 47 9.20 15.73 -8.84
CA GLY A 47 8.88 17.08 -8.37
C GLY A 47 8.19 17.11 -7.01
N ALA A 48 8.67 17.98 -6.12
CA ALA A 48 8.15 18.17 -4.76
C ALA A 48 7.54 19.58 -4.56
N GLY A 49 6.83 20.07 -5.59
CA GLY A 49 6.06 21.31 -5.53
C GLY A 49 4.64 21.09 -5.01
N GLY A 50 3.71 22.00 -5.30
CA GLY A 50 2.33 21.94 -4.77
C GLY A 50 1.54 20.67 -5.11
N LEU A 51 1.86 19.97 -6.21
CA LEU A 51 1.23 18.69 -6.54
C LEU A 51 1.81 17.50 -5.76
N GLY A 52 3.06 17.59 -5.30
CA GLY A 52 3.77 16.50 -4.63
C GLY A 52 3.68 16.51 -3.10
N SER A 53 3.15 17.58 -2.52
CA SER A 53 2.99 17.75 -1.07
C SER A 53 1.53 18.08 -0.70
N PRO A 54 0.58 17.17 -0.94
CA PRO A 54 -0.82 17.33 -0.55
C PRO A 54 -1.04 17.27 0.97
#